data_AF-A0A1V5U604-F1
#
_entry.id   AF-A0A1V5U604-F1
#
_cell.length_a   1.000
_cell.length_b   1.000
_cell.length_c   1.000
_cell.angle_alpha   90.00
_cell.angle_beta   90.00
_cell.angle_gamma   90.00
#
_symmetry.space_group_name_H-M   'P 1'
#
loop_
_entity.id
_entity.type
_entity.pdbx_description
1 polymer ?
#
loop_
_entity_poly.entity_id
_entity_poly.type
_entity_poly.pdbx_seq_one_letter_code
_entity_poly.pdbx_strand_id
1 'polypeptide(L)'
;MAGLGSLIAAAVKHKGFSFINVMSPCVTFNKLNTYDYYKKQAYKLEDEAGYDPFSYEKALETAAAYFERKPLGVLFKCETSVFKEVHMSSHPVPPALQDISDPVKHKHLMDQYLRH
;
A
#
# COMPACT_ATOMS: atom_id res chain seq x y z
N MET A 1 4.53 -17.04 -10.42
CA MET A 1 5.82 -16.34 -10.21
C MET A 1 5.54 -15.10 -9.37
N ALA A 2 5.45 -15.23 -8.04
CA ALA A 2 5.23 -14.10 -7.13
C ALA A 2 6.27 -14.12 -6.00
N GLY A 3 7.42 -13.53 -6.27
CA GLY A 3 8.41 -13.21 -5.22
C GLY A 3 8.09 -11.86 -4.58
N LEU A 4 8.71 -11.57 -3.43
CA LEU A 4 8.53 -10.28 -2.74
C LEU A 4 8.85 -9.08 -3.65
N GLY A 5 9.91 -9.18 -4.47
CA GLY A 5 10.29 -8.12 -5.40
C GLY A 5 9.20 -7.79 -6.43
N SER A 6 8.50 -8.79 -6.98
CA SER A 6 7.41 -8.56 -7.92
C SER A 6 6.19 -7.94 -7.25
N LEU A 7 5.90 -8.31 -5.99
CA LEU A 7 4.81 -7.70 -5.22
C LEU A 7 5.10 -6.23 -4.91
N ILE A 8 6.32 -5.90 -4.51
CA ILE A 8 6.76 -4.51 -4.29
C ILE A 8 6.68 -3.71 -5.59
N ALA A 9 7.16 -4.25 -6.71
CA ALA A 9 7.08 -3.57 -8.00
C ALA A 9 5.61 -3.33 -8.44
N ALA A 10 4.71 -4.28 -8.20
CA ALA A 10 3.29 -4.10 -8.47
C ALA A 10 2.64 -3.05 -7.55
N ALA A 11 3.00 -3.03 -6.27
CA ALA A 11 2.53 -2.05 -5.29
C ALA A 11 2.98 -0.62 -5.63
N VAL A 12 4.24 -0.42 -6.01
CA VAL A 12 4.74 0.91 -6.45
C VAL A 12 4.03 1.40 -7.71
N LYS A 13 3.68 0.49 -8.62
CA LYS A 13 2.92 0.83 -9.85
C LYS A 13 1.43 1.05 -9.60
N HIS A 14 0.92 0.65 -8.44
CA HIS A 14 -0.48 0.79 -8.11
C HIS A 14 -0.84 2.27 -7.92
N LYS A 15 -1.87 2.74 -8.63
CA LYS A 15 -2.39 4.10 -8.48
C LYS A 15 -3.29 4.15 -7.25
N GLY A 16 -2.70 4.37 -6.09
CA GLY A 16 -3.44 4.47 -4.84
C GLY A 16 -2.61 4.00 -3.66
N PHE A 17 -3.29 3.74 -2.55
CA PHE A 17 -2.67 3.16 -1.38
C PHE A 17 -2.41 1.66 -1.61
N SER A 18 -1.18 1.23 -1.35
CA SER A 18 -0.80 -0.19 -1.41
C SER A 18 -0.26 -0.62 -0.05
N PHE A 19 -0.71 -1.78 0.43
CA PHE A 19 -0.22 -2.39 1.67
C PHE A 19 0.39 -3.76 1.38
N ILE A 20 1.62 -3.99 1.87
CA ILE A 20 2.31 -5.28 1.77
C ILE A 20 2.67 -5.74 3.18
N ASN A 21 2.10 -6.88 3.59
CA ASN A 21 2.48 -7.56 4.81
C ASN A 21 3.60 -8.57 4.50
N VAL A 22 4.78 -8.40 5.12
CA VAL A 22 5.94 -9.28 4.92
C VAL A 22 6.17 -10.11 6.18
N MET A 23 6.01 -11.42 6.06
CA MET A 23 6.34 -12.35 7.14
C MET A 23 7.87 -12.47 7.27
N SER A 24 8.44 -11.71 8.22
CA SER A 24 9.88 -11.68 8.49
C SER A 24 10.19 -12.41 9.80
N PRO A 25 10.81 -13.61 9.78
CA PRO A 25 11.17 -14.32 11.00
C PRO A 25 12.27 -13.57 11.77
N CYS A 26 12.11 -13.45 13.09
CA CYS A 26 13.14 -12.91 13.98
C CYS A 26 13.90 -14.07 14.63
N VAL A 27 15.09 -14.39 14.10
CA VAL A 27 15.88 -15.55 14.56
C VAL A 27 16.32 -15.46 16.02
N THR A 28 16.42 -14.26 16.60
CA THR A 28 16.91 -14.04 17.96
C THR A 28 15.82 -14.28 19.00
N PHE A 29 14.65 -13.65 18.86
CA PHE A 29 13.64 -13.59 19.91
C PHE A 29 12.41 -14.46 19.64
N ASN A 30 12.00 -14.65 18.38
CA ASN A 30 10.79 -15.40 18.05
C ASN A 30 11.14 -16.81 17.57
N LYS A 31 11.17 -17.76 18.51
CA LYS A 31 11.49 -19.17 18.26
C LYS A 31 10.29 -20.00 17.77
N LEU A 32 9.07 -19.43 17.79
CA LEU A 32 7.85 -20.09 17.36
C LEU A 32 7.59 -19.85 15.87
N ASN A 33 7.63 -18.58 15.44
CA ASN A 33 7.38 -18.19 14.06
C ASN A 33 8.68 -18.20 13.24
N THR A 34 9.28 -19.38 13.10
CA THR A 34 10.52 -19.60 12.36
C THR A 34 10.28 -19.57 10.84
N TYR A 35 11.37 -19.54 10.07
CA TYR A 35 11.31 -19.68 8.62
C TYR A 35 10.57 -20.95 8.18
N ASP A 36 10.89 -22.09 8.80
CA ASP A 36 10.27 -23.37 8.46
C ASP A 36 8.78 -23.40 8.82
N TYR A 37 8.39 -22.77 9.93
CA TYR A 37 6.98 -22.60 10.27
C TYR A 37 6.23 -21.84 9.18
N TYR A 38 6.71 -20.65 8.79
CA TYR A 38 6.06 -19.87 7.73
C TYR A 38 6.04 -20.62 6.39
N LYS A 39 7.13 -21.28 6.01
CA LYS A 39 7.23 -22.02 4.75
C LYS A 39 6.21 -23.15 4.65
N LYS A 40 5.92 -23.85 5.76
CA LYS A 40 4.91 -24.92 5.81
C LYS A 40 3.47 -24.40 5.71
N GLN A 41 3.21 -23.23 6.29
CA GLN A 41 1.87 -22.63 6.34
C GLN A 41 1.55 -21.79 5.08
N ALA A 42 2.57 -21.37 4.35
CA ALA A 42 2.43 -20.53 3.18
C ALA A 42 1.88 -21.28 1.97
N TYR A 43 0.97 -20.63 1.25
CA TYR A 43 0.46 -21.07 -0.04
C TYR A 43 0.33 -19.86 -0.95
N LYS A 44 0.39 -20.07 -2.27
CA LYS A 44 0.25 -18.96 -3.20
C LYS A 44 -1.16 -18.88 -3.73
N LEU A 45 -1.70 -17.67 -3.76
CA LEU A 45 -3.02 -17.41 -4.32
C LEU A 45 -3.08 -17.66 -5.83
N GLU A 46 -1.94 -17.56 -6.53
CA GLU A 46 -1.83 -17.87 -7.97
C GLU A 46 -2.06 -19.36 -8.27
N ASP A 47 -1.87 -20.24 -7.28
CA ASP A 47 -2.06 -21.68 -7.43
C ASP A 47 -3.51 -22.10 -7.08
N GLU A 48 -4.31 -21.20 -6.46
CA GLU A 48 -5.71 -21.45 -6.11
C GLU A 48 -6.61 -21.17 -7.32
N ALA A 49 -7.32 -22.19 -7.78
CA ALA A 49 -8.15 -22.11 -8.97
C ALA A 49 -9.26 -21.05 -8.84
N GLY A 50 -9.24 -20.04 -9.71
CA GLY A 50 -10.28 -19.01 -9.76
C GLY A 50 -10.20 -17.98 -8.63
N TYR A 51 -9.03 -17.80 -7.99
CA TYR A 51 -8.81 -16.66 -7.11
C TYR A 51 -8.89 -15.36 -7.91
N ASP A 52 -9.77 -14.46 -7.51
CA ASP A 52 -9.98 -13.16 -8.16
C ASP A 52 -9.58 -12.04 -7.19
N PRO A 53 -8.46 -11.33 -7.45
CA PRO A 53 -8.01 -10.23 -6.61
C PRO A 53 -8.90 -8.98 -6.71
N PHE A 54 -9.91 -8.95 -7.57
CA PHE A 54 -10.88 -7.85 -7.63
C PHE A 54 -12.12 -8.09 -6.76
N SER A 55 -12.29 -9.30 -6.21
CA SER A 55 -13.39 -9.62 -5.30
C SER A 55 -13.06 -9.22 -3.86
N TYR A 56 -13.74 -8.20 -3.36
CA TYR A 56 -13.57 -7.73 -1.98
C TYR A 56 -13.99 -8.79 -0.94
N GLU A 57 -15.07 -9.53 -1.21
CA GLU A 57 -15.57 -10.60 -0.34
C GLU A 57 -14.54 -11.72 -0.19
N LYS A 58 -14.02 -12.24 -1.31
CA LYS A 58 -12.96 -13.28 -1.28
C LYS A 58 -11.69 -12.78 -0.57
N ALA A 59 -11.34 -11.51 -0.75
CA ALA A 59 -10.19 -10.93 -0.06
C ALA A 59 -10.37 -10.92 1.46
N LEU A 60 -11.56 -10.56 1.96
CA LEU A 60 -11.89 -10.58 3.38
C LEU A 60 -11.89 -12.00 3.95
N GLU A 61 -12.50 -12.96 3.26
CA GLU A 61 -12.48 -14.38 3.66
C GLU A 61 -11.05 -14.91 3.77
N THR A 62 -10.22 -14.60 2.77
CA THR A 62 -8.80 -14.98 2.73
C THR A 62 -8.02 -14.34 3.89
N ALA A 63 -8.29 -13.08 4.19
CA ALA A 63 -7.66 -12.37 5.30
C ALA A 63 -8.10 -12.91 6.67
N ALA A 64 -9.37 -13.29 6.83
CA ALA A 64 -9.88 -13.90 8.06
C ALA A 64 -9.21 -15.26 8.33
N ALA A 65 -8.99 -16.06 7.28
CA ALA A 65 -8.30 -17.35 7.36
C ALA A 65 -6.77 -17.24 7.53
N TYR A 66 -6.21 -16.03 7.63
CA TYR A 66 -4.76 -15.81 7.68
C TYR A 66 -4.06 -16.62 8.78
N PHE A 67 -4.69 -16.83 9.93
CA PHE A 67 -4.07 -17.58 11.03
C PHE A 67 -4.02 -19.09 10.81
N GLU A 68 -4.82 -19.63 9.90
CA GLU A 68 -4.84 -21.06 9.55
C GLU A 68 -3.85 -21.38 8.43
N ARG A 69 -3.85 -20.58 7.36
CA ARG A 69 -2.90 -20.69 6.24
C ARG A 69 -2.43 -19.30 5.83
N LYS A 70 -1.18 -19.18 5.41
CA LYS A 70 -0.55 -17.89 5.07
C LYS A 70 -0.64 -17.62 3.55
N PRO A 71 -1.57 -16.77 3.08
CA PRO A 71 -1.66 -16.45 1.67
C PRO A 71 -0.44 -15.64 1.21
N LEU A 72 0.11 -16.01 0.05
CA LEU A 72 1.14 -15.26 -0.66
C LEU A 72 0.59 -14.81 -2.02
N GLY A 73 0.67 -13.51 -2.28
CA GLY A 73 0.20 -12.93 -3.54
C GLY A 73 -0.55 -11.62 -3.32
N VAL A 74 -1.26 -11.19 -4.35
CA VAL A 74 -2.16 -10.03 -4.28
C VAL A 74 -3.50 -10.53 -3.73
N LEU A 75 -3.84 -10.14 -2.51
CA LEU A 75 -5.15 -10.48 -1.91
C LEU A 75 -6.27 -9.65 -2.53
N PHE A 76 -6.02 -8.36 -2.73
CA PHE A 76 -7.01 -7.43 -3.26
C PHE A 76 -6.37 -6.34 -4.09
N LYS A 77 -7.05 -5.93 -5.16
CA LYS A 77 -6.72 -4.80 -6.00
C LYS A 77 -8.02 -4.17 -6.50
N CYS A 78 -8.17 -2.87 -6.31
CA CYS A 78 -9.24 -2.08 -6.92
C CYS A 78 -8.67 -0.76 -7.44
N GLU A 79 -9.38 -0.12 -8.36
CA GLU A 79 -9.04 1.24 -8.80
C GLU A 79 -10.07 2.20 -8.21
N THR A 80 -9.58 3.25 -7.55
CA THR A 80 -10.39 4.29 -6.94
C THR A 80 -9.71 5.64 -7.11
N SER A 81 -10.45 6.72 -6.94
CA SER A 81 -9.90 8.07 -6.98
C SER A 81 -8.81 8.24 -5.91
N VAL A 82 -7.63 8.70 -6.30
CA VAL A 82 -6.53 8.92 -5.36
C VAL A 82 -6.54 10.34 -4.82
N PHE A 83 -6.00 10.54 -3.62
CA PHE A 83 -5.94 11.87 -2.98
C PHE A 83 -5.36 12.95 -3.89
N LYS A 84 -4.32 12.62 -4.66
CA LYS A 84 -3.71 13.54 -5.63
C LYS A 84 -4.72 14.04 -6.68
N GLU A 85 -5.54 13.14 -7.23
CA GLU A 85 -6.52 13.49 -8.26
C GLU A 85 -7.68 14.31 -7.68
N VAL A 86 -8.14 13.97 -6.48
CA VAL A 86 -9.27 14.65 -5.85
C VAL A 86 -8.87 16.01 -5.26
N HIS A 87 -7.74 16.10 -4.55
CA HIS A 87 -7.36 17.28 -3.77
C HIS A 87 -6.36 18.21 -4.49
N MET A 88 -5.44 17.65 -5.28
CA MET A 88 -4.46 18.47 -6.00
C MET A 88 -4.93 18.93 -7.38
N SER A 89 -6.12 18.51 -7.83
CA SER A 89 -6.74 19.04 -9.06
C SER A 89 -6.94 20.57 -8.98
N SER A 90 -7.25 21.11 -7.80
CA SER A 90 -7.38 22.56 -7.57
C SER A 90 -6.04 23.30 -7.46
N HIS A 91 -4.92 22.58 -7.40
CA HIS A 91 -3.57 23.14 -7.23
C HIS A 91 -2.61 22.55 -8.27
N PRO A 92 -2.53 23.15 -9.47
CA PRO A 92 -1.81 22.56 -10.61
C PRO A 92 -0.29 22.48 -10.40
N VAL A 93 0.27 23.32 -9.51
CA VAL A 93 1.69 23.31 -9.16
C VAL A 93 1.88 22.65 -7.79
N PRO A 94 2.63 21.52 -7.72
CA PRO A 94 2.95 20.88 -6.44
C PRO A 94 3.66 21.87 -5.50
N PRO A 95 3.37 21.85 -4.19
CA PRO A 95 3.99 22.78 -3.22
C PRO A 95 5.52 22.85 -3.30
N ALA A 96 6.18 21.72 -3.54
CA ALA A 96 7.64 21.66 -3.66
C ALA A 96 8.22 22.36 -4.90
N LEU A 97 7.40 22.66 -5.91
CA LEU A 97 7.81 23.34 -7.15
C LEU A 97 7.35 24.80 -7.21
N GLN A 98 6.75 25.32 -6.13
CA GLN A 98 6.34 26.72 -6.07
C GLN A 98 7.57 27.62 -5.86
N ASP A 99 7.60 28.77 -6.54
CA ASP A 99 8.63 29.80 -6.32
C ASP A 99 8.36 30.53 -4.99
N ILE A 100 9.14 30.22 -3.96
CA ILE A 100 9.07 30.84 -2.63
C ILE A 100 10.20 31.87 -2.38
N SER A 101 10.99 32.18 -3.42
CA SER A 101 12.17 33.03 -3.26
C SER A 101 11.84 34.49 -2.95
N ASP A 102 10.65 34.94 -3.31
CA ASP A 102 10.18 36.30 -3.08
C ASP A 102 8.94 36.32 -2.14
N PRO A 103 9.14 36.66 -0.86
CA PRO A 103 8.05 36.76 0.11
C PRO A 103 7.02 37.85 -0.24
N VAL A 104 7.39 38.88 -1.00
CA VAL A 104 6.51 40.00 -1.34
C VAL A 104 5.41 39.54 -2.31
N LYS A 105 5.73 38.62 -3.23
CA LYS A 105 4.74 38.00 -4.15
C LYS A 105 3.66 37.22 -3.39
N HIS A 106 3.98 36.75 -2.19
CA HIS A 106 3.11 35.89 -1.36
C HIS A 106 2.53 36.61 -0.14
N LYS A 107 2.67 37.94 -0.05
CA LYS A 107 2.18 38.73 1.08
C LYS A 107 0.67 38.53 1.34
N HIS A 108 -0.12 38.33 0.28
CA HIS A 108 -1.55 38.04 0.37
C HIS A 108 -1.87 36.76 1.18
N LEU A 109 -0.96 35.77 1.20
CA LEU A 109 -1.11 34.56 2.04
C LEU A 109 -0.92 34.88 3.52
N MET A 110 -0.01 35.80 3.85
CA MET A 110 0.19 36.25 5.23
C MET A 110 -1.07 36.95 5.74
N ASP A 111 -1.66 37.85 4.95
CA ASP A 111 -2.90 38.55 5.32
C ASP A 111 -4.11 37.59 5.45
N GLN A 112 -4.13 36.49 4.68
CA GLN A 112 -5.24 35.52 4.69
C GLN A 112 -5.14 34.49 5.84
N TYR A 113 -3.93 34.06 6.22
CA TYR A 113 -3.73 32.94 7.14
C TYR A 113 -3.12 33.31 8.49
N LEU A 114 -2.54 34.51 8.65
CA LEU A 114 -2.24 35.03 9.99
C LEU A 114 -3.55 35.40 10.68
N ARG A 115 -3.97 34.55 11.60
CA ARG A 115 -5.03 34.88 12.55
C ARG A 115 -4.50 35.98 13.47
N HIS A 116 -5.18 37.12 13.48
CA HIS A 116 -4.97 38.22 14.43
C HIS A 116 -5.21 37.78 15.88
#